data_AF-A0A8I2ZDV4-F1
#
_entry.id   AF-A0A8I2ZDV4-F1
#
_cell.length_a   1.000
_cell.length_b   1.000
_cell.length_c   1.000
_cell.angle_alpha   90.00
_cell.angle_beta   90.00
_cell.angle_gamma   90.00
#
_symmetry.space_group_name_H-M   'P 1'
#
loop_
_entity.id
_entity.type
_entity.pdbx_description
1 polymer ?
#
loop_
_entity_poly.entity_id
_entity_poly.type
_entity_poly.pdbx_seq_one_letter_code
_entity_poly.pdbx_strand_id
1 'polypeptide(L)'
;MKDDLYADLTGLIVRNVRREPIEDVFDCLQTGRNGTLHFKLCVQNEVASESYEEAQFTYMPQLDESRDRELIDLLPEFLTDEITFPRPQAAKFYSRVSKSLMEPPE
;
A
#
# COMPACT_ATOMS: atom_id res chain seq x y z
N MET A 1 0.35 17.66 12.04
CA MET A 1 -1.03 18.20 11.98
C MET A 1 -1.82 17.73 10.76
N LYS A 2 -1.35 17.95 9.52
CA LYS A 2 -2.06 17.42 8.32
C LYS A 2 -1.85 15.92 8.17
N ASP A 3 -0.61 15.44 8.31
CA ASP A 3 -0.29 14.01 8.20
C ASP A 3 -0.98 13.20 9.30
N ASP A 4 -1.04 13.74 10.53
CA ASP A 4 -1.80 13.14 11.63
C ASP A 4 -3.28 12.99 11.27
N LEU A 5 -3.91 14.01 10.68
CA LEU A 5 -5.30 13.92 10.23
C LEU A 5 -5.50 12.88 9.13
N TYR A 6 -4.60 12.81 8.14
CA TYR A 6 -4.68 11.79 7.10
C TYR A 6 -4.52 10.39 7.70
N ALA A 7 -3.56 10.19 8.59
CA ALA A 7 -3.37 8.93 9.29
C ALA A 7 -4.60 8.55 10.14
N ASP A 8 -5.20 9.51 10.86
CA ASP A 8 -6.40 9.28 11.67
C ASP A 8 -7.62 8.89 10.81
N LEU A 9 -7.77 9.50 9.63
CA LEU A 9 -8.90 9.23 8.73
C LEU A 9 -8.74 7.95 7.92
N THR A 10 -7.51 7.64 7.50
CA THR A 10 -7.23 6.56 6.55
C THR A 10 -6.66 5.32 7.21
N GLY A 11 -6.01 5.46 8.37
CA GLY A 11 -5.16 4.43 8.96
C GLY A 11 -3.82 4.25 8.24
N LEU A 12 -3.52 5.05 7.21
CA LEU A 12 -2.29 4.98 6.42
C LEU A 12 -1.23 5.92 6.98
N ILE A 13 -0.04 5.39 7.26
CA ILE A 13 1.14 6.13 7.66
C ILE A 13 2.26 5.83 6.67
N VAL A 14 2.81 6.88 6.06
CA VAL A 14 4.06 6.79 5.29
C VAL A 14 5.22 7.02 6.25
N ARG A 15 5.95 5.96 6.59
CA ARG A 15 7.07 6.02 7.56
C ARG A 15 8.34 6.60 6.96
N ASN A 16 8.59 6.32 5.69
CA ASN A 16 9.80 6.76 4.99
C ASN A 16 9.51 6.92 3.50
N VAL A 17 10.25 7.81 2.87
CA VAL A 17 10.24 8.01 1.41
C VAL A 17 11.69 7.98 0.94
N ARG A 18 12.02 7.05 0.05
CA ARG A 18 13.29 7.03 -0.66
C ARG A 18 13.04 7.50 -2.07
N ARG A 19 13.73 8.56 -2.48
CA ARG A 19 13.63 9.09 -3.83
C ARG A 19 14.80 8.57 -4.65
N GLU A 20 14.51 7.84 -5.71
CA GLU A 20 15.51 7.33 -6.64
C GLU A 20 15.39 8.07 -7.99
N PRO A 21 16.38 7.97 -8.89
CA PRO A 21 16.35 8.69 -10.16
C PRO A 21 15.14 8.36 -11.05
N ILE A 22 14.60 7.14 -10.93
CA ILE A 22 13.54 6.61 -11.82
C ILE A 22 12.21 6.46 -11.06
N GLU A 23 12.25 6.20 -9.77
CA GLU A 23 11.08 5.86 -8.97
C GLU A 23 11.23 6.33 -7.52
N ASP A 24 10.10 6.58 -6.87
CA ASP A 24 10.03 6.88 -5.45
C ASP A 24 9.47 5.66 -4.71
N VAL A 25 10.13 5.24 -3.63
CA VAL A 25 9.72 4.13 -2.77
C VAL A 25 9.17 4.67 -1.46
N PHE A 26 7.90 4.40 -1.22
CA PHE A 26 7.18 4.76 0.00
C PHE A 26 7.10 3.54 0.92
N ASP A 27 7.56 3.67 2.17
CA ASP A 27 7.42 2.64 3.20
C ASP A 27 6.18 2.92 4.05
N CYS A 28 5.16 2.06 3.96
CA CYS A 28 3.81 2.33 4.42
C CYS A 28 3.34 1.36 5.49
N LEU A 29 2.63 1.86 6.50
CA LEU A 29 1.83 1.08 7.43
C LEU A 29 0.36 1.42 7.23
N GLN A 30 -0.46 0.43 6.93
CA GLN A 30 -1.90 0.58 6.94
C GLN A 30 -2.47 -0.17 8.13
N THR A 31 -3.13 0.54 9.04
CA THR A 31 -3.74 -0.03 10.23
C THR A 31 -5.26 -0.03 10.09
N GLY A 32 -5.88 -1.14 10.47
CA GLY A 32 -7.32 -1.27 10.59
C GLY A 32 -7.69 -2.12 11.80
N ARG A 33 -8.94 -2.56 11.86
CA ARG A 33 -9.46 -3.39 12.95
C ARG A 33 -8.81 -4.79 12.98
N ASN A 34 -8.49 -5.34 11.81
CA ASN A 34 -7.94 -6.69 11.66
C ASN A 34 -6.42 -6.76 11.84
N GLY A 35 -5.74 -5.62 11.98
CA GLY A 35 -4.30 -5.58 12.16
C GLY A 35 -3.62 -4.43 11.42
N THR A 36 -2.29 -4.51 11.35
CA THR A 36 -1.45 -3.56 10.61
C THR A 36 -0.74 -4.27 9.47
N LEU A 37 -0.98 -3.82 8.24
CA LEU A 37 -0.28 -4.28 7.05
C LEU A 37 0.90 -3.35 6.76
N HIS A 38 2.11 -3.91 6.75
CA HIS A 38 3.31 -3.22 6.29
C HIS A 38 3.56 -3.56 4.82
N PHE A 39 3.71 -2.54 3.99
CA PHE A 39 4.08 -2.69 2.58
C PHE A 39 4.94 -1.54 2.10
N LYS A 40 5.59 -1.72 0.96
CA LYS A 40 6.20 -0.64 0.19
C LYS A 40 5.40 -0.39 -1.08
N LEU A 41 5.35 0.87 -1.50
CA LEU A 41 4.74 1.28 -2.75
C LEU A 41 5.80 2.00 -3.57
N CYS A 42 6.15 1.45 -4.72
CA CYS A 42 7.02 2.10 -5.68
C CYS A 42 6.19 2.85 -6.70
N VAL A 43 6.58 4.07 -7.02
CA VAL A 43 5.88 4.93 -7.98
C VAL A 43 6.91 5.49 -8.96
N GLN A 44 6.68 5.28 -10.26
CA GLN A 44 7.55 5.89 -11.28
C GLN A 44 7.50 7.41 -11.20
N ASN A 45 8.67 8.04 -11.26
CA ASN A 45 8.79 9.49 -11.16
C ASN A 45 8.21 10.18 -12.40
N GLU A 46 7.59 11.33 -12.20
CA GLU A 46 6.94 12.13 -13.26
C GLU A 46 7.95 12.64 -14.32
N VAL A 47 9.24 12.61 -14.02
CA VAL A 47 10.33 12.93 -14.97
C VAL A 47 10.67 11.75 -15.88
N ALA A 48 10.40 10.52 -15.43
CA ALA A 48 10.65 9.28 -16.18
C ALA A 48 9.38 8.74 -16.86
N SER A 49 8.21 9.20 -16.46
CA SER A 49 6.92 8.80 -17.01
C SER A 49 6.42 9.84 -18.01
N GLU A 50 6.22 9.43 -19.27
CA GLU A 50 5.76 10.32 -20.35
C GLU A 50 4.29 10.76 -20.19
N SER A 51 3.51 10.10 -19.31
CA SER A 51 2.10 10.39 -19.04
C SER A 51 1.60 9.81 -17.71
N TYR A 52 0.71 10.53 -17.01
CA TYR A 52 0.04 10.07 -15.78
C TYR A 52 -0.67 8.72 -15.94
N GLU A 53 -1.21 8.43 -17.13
CA GLU A 53 -1.92 7.18 -17.43
C GLU A 53 -0.98 5.99 -17.61
N GLU A 54 0.28 6.23 -17.95
CA GLU A 54 1.29 5.19 -18.19
C GLU A 54 2.06 4.83 -16.92
N ALA A 55 2.14 5.75 -15.96
CA ALA A 55 2.80 5.54 -14.68
C ALA A 55 2.27 4.29 -13.95
N GLN A 56 3.19 3.42 -13.53
CA GLN A 56 2.89 2.21 -12.77
C GLN A 56 3.18 2.38 -11.28
N PHE A 57 2.44 1.63 -10.47
CA PHE A 57 2.64 1.43 -9.05
C PHE A 57 3.06 -0.01 -8.83
N THR A 58 4.10 -0.25 -8.03
CA THR A 58 4.48 -1.60 -7.59
C THR A 58 4.29 -1.70 -6.09
N TYR A 59 3.33 -2.52 -5.68
CA TYR A 59 3.05 -2.86 -4.29
C TYR A 59 3.90 -4.06 -3.88
N MET A 60 4.63 -3.94 -2.77
CA MET A 60 5.47 -4.99 -2.20
C MET A 60 5.08 -5.21 -0.73
N PRO A 61 4.37 -6.29 -0.38
CA PRO A 61 4.05 -6.58 1.01
C PRO A 61 5.33 -6.86 1.80
N GLN A 62 5.36 -6.48 3.08
CA GLN A 62 6.47 -6.76 4.00
C GLN A 62 5.97 -7.67 5.12
N LEU A 63 5.42 -8.81 4.72
CA LEU A 63 4.82 -9.83 5.58
C LEU A 63 5.88 -10.85 6.02
N ASP A 64 5.80 -11.26 7.27
CA ASP A 64 6.54 -12.37 7.84
C ASP A 64 5.56 -13.50 8.16
N GLU A 65 5.74 -14.68 7.55
CA GLU A 65 4.82 -15.82 7.70
C GLU A 65 4.61 -16.28 9.15
N SER A 66 5.58 -16.03 10.03
CA SER A 66 5.50 -16.43 11.43
C SER A 66 4.79 -15.38 12.28
N ARG A 67 5.12 -14.10 12.08
CA ARG A 67 4.58 -12.99 12.86
C ARG A 67 3.19 -12.57 12.40
N ASP A 68 2.95 -12.59 11.10
CA ASP A 68 1.78 -11.99 10.46
C ASP A 68 0.75 -13.04 10.03
N ARG A 69 0.92 -14.30 10.46
CA ARG A 69 0.09 -15.45 10.04
C ARG A 69 -1.42 -15.20 10.15
N GLU A 70 -1.88 -14.70 11.29
CA GLU A 70 -3.30 -14.43 11.52
C GLU A 70 -3.84 -13.37 10.56
N LEU A 71 -3.02 -12.37 10.22
CA LEU A 71 -3.40 -11.36 9.24
C LEU A 71 -3.38 -11.94 7.82
N ILE A 72 -2.36 -12.72 7.47
CA ILE A 72 -2.24 -13.40 6.16
C ILE A 72 -3.47 -14.25 5.88
N ASP A 73 -3.94 -15.03 6.86
CA ASP A 73 -5.12 -15.90 6.72
C ASP A 73 -6.42 -15.11 6.41
N LEU A 74 -6.48 -13.82 6.72
CA LEU A 74 -7.61 -12.93 6.45
C LEU A 74 -7.45 -12.13 5.15
N LEU A 75 -6.23 -11.99 4.65
CA LEU A 75 -5.94 -11.16 3.50
C LEU A 75 -6.27 -11.88 2.19
N PRO A 76 -6.84 -11.16 1.21
CA PRO A 76 -6.94 -11.68 -0.16
C PRO A 76 -5.53 -11.82 -0.77
N GLU A 77 -5.36 -12.82 -1.64
CA GLU A 77 -4.08 -13.20 -2.28
C GLU A 77 -3.30 -12.02 -2.87
N PHE A 78 -3.98 -11.07 -3.53
CA PHE A 78 -3.30 -9.92 -4.13
C PHE A 78 -2.63 -8.97 -3.12
N LEU A 79 -2.92 -9.09 -1.81
CA LEU A 79 -2.25 -8.33 -0.75
C LEU A 79 -1.08 -9.09 -0.12
N THR A 80 -0.97 -10.39 -0.37
CA THR A 80 0.15 -11.23 0.08
C THR A 80 1.27 -11.30 -0.95
N ASP A 81 0.98 -10.99 -2.22
CA ASP A 81 1.95 -11.00 -3.31
C ASP A 81 2.37 -9.60 -3.77
N GLU A 82 3.56 -9.54 -4.37
CA GLU A 82 4.00 -8.35 -5.11
C GLU A 82 3.16 -8.18 -6.38
N ILE A 83 2.57 -6.99 -6.56
CA ILE A 83 1.76 -6.68 -7.73
C ILE A 83 2.13 -5.34 -8.33
N THR A 84 2.00 -5.23 -9.65
CA THR A 84 2.13 -3.97 -10.38
C THR A 84 0.81 -3.60 -11.03
N PHE A 85 0.39 -2.35 -10.92
CA PHE A 85 -0.85 -1.85 -11.47
C PHE A 85 -0.73 -0.39 -11.92
N PRO A 86 -1.57 0.07 -12.85
CA PRO A 86 -1.47 1.43 -13.38
C PRO A 86 -1.97 2.46 -12.35
N ARG A 87 -1.33 3.63 -12.29
CA ARG A 87 -1.64 4.74 -11.36
C ARG A 87 -3.13 5.09 -11.26
N PRO A 88 -3.93 5.10 -12.36
CA PRO A 88 -5.38 5.32 -12.27
C PRO A 88 -6.15 4.33 -11.38
N GLN A 89 -5.60 3.13 -11.12
CA GLN A 89 -6.20 2.14 -10.23
C GLN A 89 -5.82 2.30 -8.77
N ALA A 90 -4.96 3.26 -8.40
CA ALA A 90 -4.48 3.45 -7.02
C ALA A 90 -5.62 3.61 -6.01
N ALA A 91 -6.68 4.37 -6.35
CA ALA A 91 -7.83 4.53 -5.47
C ALA A 91 -8.59 3.21 -5.24
N LYS A 92 -8.72 2.38 -6.29
CA LYS A 92 -9.33 1.05 -6.20
C LYS A 92 -8.45 0.07 -5.41
N PHE A 93 -7.14 0.14 -5.58
CA PHE A 93 -6.20 -0.63 -4.76
C PHE A 93 -6.38 -0.27 -3.28
N TYR A 94 -6.32 1.02 -2.94
CA TYR A 94 -6.47 1.50 -1.56
C TYR A 94 -7.83 1.09 -0.95
N SER A 95 -8.93 1.20 -1.70
CA SER A 95 -10.24 0.81 -1.17
C SER A 95 -10.31 -0.68 -0.80
N ARG A 96 -9.65 -1.56 -1.57
CA ARG A 96 -9.58 -2.98 -1.26
C ARG A 96 -8.71 -3.26 -0.04
N VAL A 97 -7.55 -2.60 0.09
CA VAL A 97 -6.69 -2.70 1.29
C VAL A 97 -7.48 -2.28 2.54
N SER A 98 -8.14 -1.10 2.47
CA SER A 98 -8.94 -0.57 3.57
C SER A 98 -10.07 -1.52 3.95
N LYS A 99 -10.79 -2.09 2.96
CA LYS A 99 -11.86 -3.07 3.21
C LYS A 99 -11.32 -4.30 3.95
N SER A 100 -10.24 -4.90 3.45
CA SER A 100 -9.64 -6.11 4.05
C SER A 100 -9.16 -5.92 5.49
N LEU A 101 -8.78 -4.69 5.87
CA LEU A 101 -8.30 -4.40 7.22
C LEU A 101 -9.38 -3.87 8.17
N MET A 102 -10.50 -3.36 7.66
CA MET A 102 -11.58 -2.79 8.49
C MET A 102 -12.76 -3.75 8.71
N GLU A 103 -13.07 -4.58 7.71
CA GLU A 103 -14.23 -5.46 7.72
C GLU A 103 -13.81 -6.91 8.02
N PRO A 104 -14.62 -7.69 8.76
CA PRO A 104 -14.37 -9.12 8.90
C PRO A 104 -14.44 -9.83 7.53
N PRO A 105 -13.68 -10.91 7.30
CA PRO A 105 -13.85 -11.72 6.10
C PRO A 105 -15.28 -12.27 5.99
N GLU A 106 -15.84 -12.24 4.78
CA GLU A 106 -17.17 -12.81 4.47
C GLU A 106 -17.17 -14.35 4.52
#